data_AF-A0A7C6ZYF0-F1
#
_entry.id   AF-A0A7C6ZYF0-F1
#
_cell.length_a   1.000
_cell.length_b   1.000
_cell.length_c   1.000
_cell.angle_alpha   90.00
_cell.angle_beta   90.00
_cell.angle_gamma   90.00
#
_symmetry.space_group_name_H-M   'P 1'
#
loop_
_entity.id
_entity.type
_entity.pdbx_description
1 polymer ?
#
loop_
_entity_poly.entity_id
_entity_poly.type
_entity_poly.pdbx_seq_one_letter_code
_entity_poly.pdbx_strand_id
1 'polypeptide(L)'
;MELALVSPYLPSGRVKKVLLSGDASEEILHSLIGLGISFYKTERHPALPEGLAKHADMQLVNVCSGVFVYAPGTPDSTLSSLRSLGYEFIEGSTPVRDRYPFDVAYNCAVVGENAFLNPKCADPVVVSMLGKCGIRIIPVRQGYAKCSVCIVNREAIITADTGIHKKAVESGIDSLLIAPQKTIVLEGYDYGFIGGATGLISENELAFFGDFYTLDNAAGVEEFLRKHGVRSVSLAKGNLVDLGGLFPLCVSYNGQ
;
A
#
# COMPACT_ATOMS: atom_id res chain seq x y z
N MET A 1 1.64 4.49 26.57
CA MET A 1 0.60 3.98 25.65
C MET A 1 1.24 2.85 24.88
N GLU A 2 0.76 1.62 25.06
CA GLU A 2 1.26 0.46 24.34
C GLU A 2 0.84 0.57 22.87
N LEU A 3 1.74 0.19 21.95
CA LEU A 3 1.49 0.22 20.51
C LEU A 3 1.37 -1.22 20.03
N ALA A 4 0.34 -1.50 19.24
CA ALA A 4 0.18 -2.79 18.57
C ALA A 4 0.59 -2.67 17.11
N LEU A 5 1.24 -3.72 16.58
CA LEU A 5 1.57 -3.82 15.16
C LEU A 5 0.31 -4.08 14.34
N VAL A 6 0.32 -3.54 13.12
CA VAL A 6 -0.82 -3.57 12.23
C VAL A 6 -0.81 -4.88 11.43
N SER A 7 -2.00 -5.48 11.24
CA SER A 7 -2.19 -6.50 10.21
C SER A 7 -1.94 -5.87 8.84
N PRO A 8 -1.38 -6.58 7.83
CA PRO A 8 -0.98 -5.97 6.57
C PRO A 8 -2.00 -4.98 6.01
N TYR A 9 -1.61 -3.70 6.03
CA TYR A 9 -2.39 -2.56 5.51
C TYR A 9 -3.76 -2.31 6.18
N LEU A 10 -4.14 -3.08 7.20
CA LEU A 10 -5.45 -3.09 7.85
C LEU A 10 -5.33 -2.75 9.34
N PRO A 11 -5.33 -1.46 9.72
CA PRO A 11 -5.24 -1.07 11.12
C PRO A 11 -6.56 -1.37 11.85
N SER A 12 -6.48 -1.89 13.08
CA SER A 12 -7.63 -2.17 13.96
C SER A 12 -7.93 -1.02 14.93
N GLY A 13 -7.52 0.20 14.57
CA GLY A 13 -7.61 1.37 15.43
C GLY A 13 -6.91 2.58 14.83
N ARG A 14 -6.80 3.66 15.60
CA ARG A 14 -6.13 4.90 15.13
C ARG A 14 -4.64 4.65 14.93
N VAL A 15 -4.16 4.84 13.71
CA VAL A 15 -2.74 4.71 13.38
C VAL A 15 -1.93 5.80 14.07
N LYS A 16 -0.71 5.46 14.51
CA LYS A 16 0.25 6.36 15.16
C LYS A 16 1.56 6.50 14.40
N LYS A 17 1.89 5.48 13.60
CA LYS A 17 3.11 5.40 12.81
C LYS A 17 2.79 4.84 11.44
N VAL A 18 3.32 5.46 10.40
CA VAL A 18 3.21 5.00 9.01
C VAL A 18 4.59 4.93 8.36
N LEU A 19 4.70 4.11 7.32
CA LEU A 19 5.78 4.17 6.33
C LEU A 19 5.20 4.72 5.03
N LEU A 20 5.90 5.66 4.40
CA LEU A 20 5.55 6.23 3.10
C LEU A 20 6.79 6.61 2.28
N SER A 21 6.59 6.92 1.00
CA SER A 21 7.68 7.35 0.11
C SER A 21 8.48 8.52 0.68
N GLY A 22 9.80 8.48 0.50
CA GLY A 22 10.69 9.61 0.73
C GLY A 22 10.39 10.85 -0.15
N ASP A 23 9.57 10.70 -1.18
CA ASP A 23 9.10 11.80 -2.05
C ASP A 23 7.80 12.47 -1.57
N ALA A 24 7.26 12.07 -0.41
CA ALA A 24 6.09 12.71 0.17
C ALA A 24 6.36 14.21 0.46
N SER A 25 5.44 15.08 -0.01
CA SER A 25 5.56 16.53 0.15
C SER A 25 5.40 16.97 1.61
N GLU A 26 5.97 18.13 1.96
CA GLU A 26 5.82 18.71 3.29
C GLU A 26 4.35 18.96 3.68
N GLU A 27 3.47 19.23 2.72
CA GLU A 27 2.02 19.35 2.98
C GLU A 27 1.43 18.03 3.47
N ILE A 28 1.75 16.91 2.81
CA ILE A 28 1.33 15.55 3.24
C ILE A 28 1.88 15.26 4.64
N LEU A 29 3.16 15.55 4.89
CA LEU A 29 3.80 15.31 6.17
C LEU A 29 3.16 16.14 7.31
N HIS A 30 2.86 17.42 7.06
CA HIS A 30 2.16 18.27 8.02
C HIS A 30 0.73 17.78 8.31
N SER A 31 0.00 17.33 7.29
CA SER A 31 -1.33 16.75 7.48
C SER A 31 -1.28 15.50 8.36
N LEU A 32 -0.31 14.61 8.16
CA LEU A 32 -0.10 13.43 9.02
C LEU A 32 0.21 13.84 10.47
N ILE A 33 1.10 14.82 10.67
CA ILE A 33 1.42 15.35 12.01
C ILE A 33 0.17 15.95 12.68
N GLY A 34 -0.63 16.72 11.94
CA GLY A 34 -1.88 17.30 12.43
C GLY A 34 -2.92 16.24 12.84
N LEU A 35 -2.88 15.07 12.18
CA LEU A 35 -3.68 13.90 12.57
C LEU A 35 -3.10 13.15 13.78
N GLY A 36 -1.93 13.54 14.28
CA GLY A 36 -1.22 12.85 15.36
C GLY A 36 -0.52 11.56 14.91
N ILE A 37 -0.14 11.49 13.63
CA ILE A 37 0.53 10.36 12.99
C ILE A 37 1.99 10.77 12.72
N SER A 38 2.92 10.04 13.34
CA SER A 38 4.34 10.13 13.00
C SER A 38 4.66 9.21 11.82
N PHE A 39 5.79 9.43 11.14
CA PHE A 39 6.10 8.72 9.92
C PHE A 39 7.57 8.31 9.82
N TYR A 40 7.80 7.26 9.04
CA TYR A 40 9.11 6.85 8.52
C TYR A 40 9.07 6.99 7.01
N LYS A 41 10.20 7.38 6.42
CA LYS A 41 10.35 7.51 4.97
C LYS A 41 11.22 6.38 4.44
N THR A 42 10.82 5.82 3.31
CA THR A 42 11.66 4.94 2.52
C THR A 42 12.72 5.75 1.78
N GLU A 43 13.95 5.25 1.80
CA GLU A 43 15.04 5.76 0.98
C GLU A 43 15.02 5.16 -0.44
N ARG A 44 15.82 5.77 -1.32
CA ARG A 44 15.94 5.36 -2.73
C ARG A 44 16.56 3.97 -2.85
N HIS A 45 15.83 3.03 -3.43
CA HIS A 45 16.40 1.78 -3.91
C HIS A 45 17.22 2.02 -5.19
N PRO A 46 18.51 1.64 -5.24
CA PRO A 46 19.40 2.03 -6.34
C PRO A 46 19.03 1.41 -7.69
N ALA A 47 18.37 0.24 -7.66
CA ALA A 47 18.03 -0.53 -8.86
C ALA A 47 16.59 -0.31 -9.38
N LEU A 48 15.79 0.53 -8.73
CA LEU A 48 14.42 0.83 -9.18
C LEU A 48 14.39 2.09 -10.09
N PRO A 49 13.39 2.20 -10.99
CA PRO A 49 13.18 3.40 -11.80
C PRO A 49 12.98 4.64 -10.92
N GLU A 50 13.42 5.82 -11.38
CA GLU A 50 13.44 7.06 -10.59
C GLU A 50 12.11 7.37 -9.89
N GLY A 51 11.01 7.44 -10.64
CA GLY A 51 9.67 7.72 -10.09
C GLY A 51 9.08 6.65 -9.17
N LEU A 52 9.72 5.48 -9.06
CA LEU A 52 9.30 4.37 -8.18
C LEU A 52 10.34 4.06 -7.10
N ALA A 53 11.52 4.68 -7.14
CA ALA A 53 12.67 4.23 -6.39
C ALA A 53 12.53 4.41 -4.88
N LYS A 54 11.65 5.30 -4.44
CA LYS A 54 11.31 5.47 -3.03
C LYS A 54 9.95 4.87 -2.66
N HIS A 55 9.24 4.20 -3.57
CA HIS A 55 7.96 3.61 -3.23
C HIS A 55 8.13 2.42 -2.28
N ALA A 56 7.30 2.37 -1.24
CA ALA A 56 7.37 1.30 -0.23
C ALA A 56 6.93 -0.04 -0.80
N ASP A 57 5.86 -0.06 -1.59
CA ASP A 57 5.30 -1.26 -2.24
C ASP A 57 6.17 -1.85 -3.36
N MET A 58 7.23 -1.14 -3.76
CA MET A 58 8.23 -1.65 -4.69
C MET A 58 9.41 -2.32 -3.96
N GLN A 59 9.58 -2.03 -2.68
CA GLN A 59 10.71 -2.49 -1.87
C GLN A 59 10.30 -3.49 -0.79
N LEU A 60 9.05 -3.46 -0.33
CA LEU A 60 8.60 -4.13 0.89
C LEU A 60 7.20 -4.72 0.72
N VAL A 61 7.02 -5.95 1.21
CA VAL A 61 5.69 -6.59 1.39
C VAL A 61 5.47 -6.87 2.85
N ASN A 62 4.39 -6.35 3.44
CA ASN A 62 3.95 -6.81 4.75
C ASN A 62 3.17 -8.11 4.56
N VAL A 63 3.79 -9.26 4.84
CA VAL A 63 3.20 -10.58 4.54
C VAL A 63 2.26 -11.07 5.64
N CYS A 64 2.53 -10.67 6.90
CA CYS A 64 1.61 -10.80 8.03
C CYS A 64 2.03 -9.86 9.17
N SER A 65 1.23 -9.76 10.23
CA SER A 65 1.52 -8.84 11.34
C SER A 65 2.93 -9.08 11.87
N GLY A 66 3.73 -8.01 11.94
CA GLY A 66 5.12 -8.07 12.41
C GLY A 66 6.17 -8.56 11.42
N VAL A 67 5.82 -8.96 10.19
CA VAL A 67 6.79 -9.51 9.23
C VAL A 67 6.75 -8.78 7.89
N PHE A 68 7.90 -8.25 7.49
CA PHE A 68 8.14 -7.73 6.15
C PHE A 68 9.09 -8.64 5.37
N VAL A 69 8.80 -8.85 4.09
CA VAL A 69 9.78 -9.33 3.11
C VAL A 69 10.25 -8.13 2.29
N TYR A 70 11.56 -8.00 2.08
CA TYR A 70 12.15 -6.83 1.41
C TYR A 70 13.03 -7.19 0.20
N ALA A 71 13.15 -6.25 -0.73
CA ALA A 71 13.99 -6.40 -1.92
C ALA A 71 15.49 -6.35 -1.59
N PRO A 72 16.32 -7.27 -2.13
CA PRO A 72 17.77 -7.16 -2.04
C PRO A 72 18.27 -5.80 -2.54
N GLY A 73 19.06 -5.13 -1.71
CA GLY A 73 19.54 -3.77 -1.99
C GLY A 73 18.67 -2.65 -1.42
N THR A 74 17.59 -2.97 -0.69
CA THR A 74 16.82 -1.98 0.08
C THR A 74 17.74 -1.30 1.10
N PRO A 75 17.76 0.05 1.18
CA PRO A 75 18.65 0.76 2.09
C PRO A 75 18.46 0.37 3.56
N ASP A 76 19.58 0.11 4.26
CA ASP A 76 19.58 -0.27 5.68
C ASP A 76 18.95 0.78 6.60
N SER A 77 18.98 2.06 6.20
CA SER A 77 18.31 3.15 6.92
C SER A 77 16.79 2.98 6.97
N THR A 78 16.17 2.55 5.87
CA THR A 78 14.75 2.19 5.80
C THR A 78 14.46 1.02 6.74
N LEU A 79 15.28 -0.03 6.71
CA LEU A 79 15.05 -1.26 7.48
C LEU A 79 15.26 -1.06 8.99
N SER A 80 16.35 -0.39 9.39
CA SER A 80 16.74 -0.22 10.79
C SER A 80 15.71 0.56 11.60
N SER A 81 15.11 1.57 10.96
CA SER A 81 14.04 2.37 11.56
C SER A 81 12.82 1.54 11.91
N LEU A 82 12.44 0.60 11.04
CA LEU A 82 11.28 -0.26 11.22
C LEU A 82 11.55 -1.44 12.18
N ARG A 83 12.78 -1.99 12.18
CA ARG A 83 13.22 -3.00 13.16
C ARG A 83 13.07 -2.50 14.60
N SER A 84 13.30 -1.21 14.84
CA SER A 84 13.12 -0.59 16.17
C SER A 84 11.69 -0.64 16.70
N LEU A 85 10.70 -0.87 15.82
CA LEU A 85 9.29 -1.03 16.18
C LEU A 85 8.90 -2.48 16.50
N GLY A 86 9.81 -3.44 16.35
CA GLY A 86 9.55 -4.87 16.56
C GLY A 86 9.15 -5.63 15.29
N TYR A 87 9.30 -5.04 14.10
CA TYR A 87 9.12 -5.78 12.84
C TYR A 87 10.33 -6.67 12.53
N GLU A 88 10.05 -7.90 12.12
CA GLU A 88 11.01 -8.81 11.50
C GLU A 88 11.12 -8.50 10.00
N PHE A 89 12.35 -8.59 9.48
CA PHE A 89 12.66 -8.36 8.08
C PHE A 89 13.37 -9.56 7.48
N ILE A 90 12.74 -10.14 6.46
CA ILE A 90 13.28 -11.27 5.70
C ILE A 90 13.68 -10.76 4.32
N GLU A 91 14.95 -10.93 3.95
CA GLU A 91 15.40 -10.56 2.61
C GLU A 91 14.79 -11.53 1.59
N GLY A 92 14.24 -10.98 0.50
CA GLY A 92 13.78 -11.78 -0.63
C GLY A 92 14.96 -12.30 -1.47
N SER A 93 14.66 -13.06 -2.52
CA SER A 93 15.69 -13.67 -3.37
C SER A 93 15.77 -13.09 -4.78
N THR A 94 14.86 -12.18 -5.14
CA THR A 94 14.74 -11.58 -6.48
C THR A 94 15.25 -10.15 -6.48
N PRO A 95 16.42 -9.86 -7.05
CA PRO A 95 16.87 -8.49 -7.22
C PRO A 95 15.95 -7.73 -8.19
N VAL A 96 15.43 -6.58 -7.76
CA VAL A 96 14.66 -5.68 -8.63
C VAL A 96 15.56 -4.99 -9.67
N ARG A 97 14.98 -4.57 -10.78
CA ARG A 97 15.67 -3.84 -11.87
C ARG A 97 14.84 -2.68 -12.38
N ASP A 98 15.46 -1.79 -13.13
CA ASP A 98 14.91 -0.51 -13.62
C ASP A 98 13.90 -0.63 -14.79
N ARG A 99 13.27 -1.80 -14.96
CA ARG A 99 12.31 -2.01 -16.05
C ARG A 99 11.28 -3.08 -15.73
N TYR A 100 10.06 -2.86 -16.20
CA TYR A 100 9.00 -3.85 -16.17
C TYR A 100 9.35 -5.11 -16.99
N PRO A 101 9.06 -6.33 -16.49
CA PRO A 101 8.41 -6.66 -15.21
C PRO A 101 9.40 -6.99 -14.08
N PHE A 102 10.65 -6.53 -14.16
CA PHE A 102 11.71 -6.86 -13.20
C PHE A 102 11.74 -5.94 -11.98
N ASP A 103 10.92 -4.89 -11.96
CA ASP A 103 10.72 -3.98 -10.83
C ASP A 103 9.61 -4.43 -9.87
N VAL A 104 8.69 -5.30 -10.30
CA VAL A 104 7.45 -5.60 -9.54
C VAL A 104 7.49 -6.84 -8.63
N ALA A 105 8.67 -7.41 -8.36
CA ALA A 105 8.77 -8.67 -7.61
C ALA A 105 8.17 -8.61 -6.19
N TYR A 106 8.15 -7.41 -5.59
CA TYR A 106 7.61 -7.15 -4.25
C TYR A 106 6.28 -6.40 -4.29
N ASN A 107 5.65 -6.24 -5.47
CA ASN A 107 4.39 -5.53 -5.56
C ASN A 107 3.21 -6.50 -5.35
N CYS A 108 2.79 -6.65 -4.09
CA CYS A 108 1.79 -7.62 -3.65
C CYS A 108 0.71 -6.96 -2.77
N ALA A 109 -0.55 -7.00 -3.18
CA ALA A 109 -1.65 -6.45 -2.40
C ALA A 109 -2.20 -7.48 -1.42
N VAL A 110 -1.88 -7.36 -0.13
CA VAL A 110 -2.46 -8.21 0.92
C VAL A 110 -3.74 -7.56 1.44
N VAL A 111 -4.88 -8.25 1.31
CA VAL A 111 -6.21 -7.80 1.70
C VAL A 111 -6.86 -8.89 2.55
N GLY A 112 -6.80 -8.69 3.87
CA GLY A 112 -7.31 -9.68 4.82
C GLY A 112 -6.52 -10.97 4.72
N GLU A 113 -7.20 -12.04 4.30
CA GLU A 113 -6.62 -13.38 4.12
C GLU A 113 -6.21 -13.66 2.67
N ASN A 114 -6.24 -12.65 1.80
CA ASN A 114 -5.97 -12.78 0.36
C ASN A 114 -4.75 -11.95 -0.04
N ALA A 115 -3.94 -12.46 -0.96
CA ALA A 115 -2.84 -11.71 -1.56
C ALA A 115 -2.96 -11.71 -3.09
N PHE A 116 -3.17 -10.53 -3.68
CA PHE A 116 -3.17 -10.36 -5.12
C PHE A 116 -1.75 -10.09 -5.59
N LEU A 117 -1.22 -10.97 -6.43
CA LEU A 117 0.11 -10.85 -7.02
C LEU A 117 0.17 -11.51 -8.40
N ASN A 118 1.16 -11.13 -9.19
CA ASN A 118 1.49 -11.84 -10.42
C ASN A 118 2.51 -12.95 -10.13
N PRO A 119 2.13 -14.24 -10.19
CA PRO A 119 3.01 -15.34 -9.83
C PRO A 119 4.20 -15.51 -10.80
N LYS A 120 4.19 -14.86 -11.97
CA LYS A 120 5.33 -14.86 -12.90
C LYS A 120 6.45 -13.91 -12.49
N CYS A 121 6.14 -12.94 -11.63
CA CYS A 121 7.05 -11.86 -11.26
C CYS A 121 7.34 -11.84 -9.76
N ALA A 122 6.40 -12.29 -8.94
CA ALA A 122 6.50 -12.25 -7.49
C ALA A 122 7.72 -13.01 -6.97
N ASP A 123 8.36 -12.42 -5.98
CA ASP A 123 9.51 -13.02 -5.31
C ASP A 123 9.13 -14.35 -4.62
N PRO A 124 9.94 -15.42 -4.78
CA PRO A 124 9.66 -16.72 -4.16
C PRO A 124 9.59 -16.69 -2.63
N VAL A 125 10.33 -15.81 -1.96
CA VAL A 125 10.28 -15.66 -0.50
C VAL A 125 8.97 -15.01 -0.08
N VAL A 126 8.49 -14.00 -0.82
CA VAL A 126 7.14 -13.43 -0.61
C VAL A 126 6.07 -14.53 -0.70
N VAL A 127 6.09 -15.32 -1.78
CA VAL A 127 5.12 -16.43 -1.99
C VAL A 127 5.19 -17.45 -0.84
N SER A 128 6.40 -17.86 -0.45
CA SER A 128 6.62 -18.81 0.65
C SER A 128 6.10 -18.28 1.99
N MET A 129 6.41 -17.01 2.31
CA MET A 129 6.02 -16.39 3.57
C MET A 129 4.52 -16.15 3.65
N LEU A 130 3.86 -15.73 2.57
CA LEU A 130 2.41 -15.63 2.51
C LEU A 130 1.75 -16.99 2.84
N GLY A 131 2.26 -18.08 2.26
CA GLY A 131 1.78 -19.43 2.56
C GLY A 131 1.97 -19.82 4.02
N LYS A 132 3.12 -19.51 4.63
CA LYS A 132 3.37 -19.75 6.07
C LYS A 132 2.47 -18.92 6.98
N CYS A 133 2.13 -17.70 6.58
CA CYS A 133 1.20 -16.83 7.29
C CYS A 133 -0.28 -17.21 7.05
N GLY A 134 -0.57 -18.26 6.26
CA GLY A 134 -1.94 -18.67 5.94
C GLY A 134 -2.68 -17.76 4.96
N ILE A 135 -1.98 -16.89 4.23
CA ILE A 135 -2.58 -15.97 3.27
C ILE A 135 -2.78 -16.67 1.93
N ARG A 136 -4.02 -16.65 1.42
CA ARG A 136 -4.40 -17.24 0.14
C ARG A 136 -3.90 -16.39 -1.01
N ILE A 137 -3.10 -16.99 -1.90
CA ILE A 137 -2.64 -16.31 -3.11
C ILE A 137 -3.75 -16.27 -4.16
N ILE A 138 -4.07 -15.06 -4.62
CA ILE A 138 -5.00 -14.77 -5.71
C ILE A 138 -4.18 -14.33 -6.93
N PRO A 139 -3.95 -15.23 -7.91
CA PRO A 139 -3.11 -14.92 -9.05
C PRO A 139 -3.79 -13.93 -9.99
N VAL A 140 -3.10 -12.83 -10.29
CA VAL A 140 -3.51 -11.80 -11.26
C VAL A 140 -2.42 -11.61 -12.32
N ARG A 141 -2.78 -10.99 -13.45
CA ARG A 141 -1.78 -10.66 -14.50
C ARG A 141 -1.06 -9.34 -14.23
N GLN A 142 -1.69 -8.45 -13.47
CA GLN A 142 -1.15 -7.15 -13.13
C GLN A 142 0.12 -7.30 -12.28
N GLY A 143 1.22 -6.72 -12.73
CA GLY A 143 2.49 -6.74 -12.01
C GLY A 143 2.48 -5.75 -10.85
N TYR A 144 1.94 -4.55 -11.06
CA TYR A 144 1.79 -3.52 -10.03
C TYR A 144 0.52 -3.76 -9.18
N ALA A 145 0.35 -4.97 -8.64
CA ALA A 145 -0.87 -5.36 -7.93
C ALA A 145 -1.18 -4.48 -6.70
N LYS A 146 -0.19 -4.19 -5.84
CA LYS A 146 -0.33 -3.29 -4.67
C LYS A 146 -0.58 -1.84 -5.07
N CYS A 147 0.07 -1.33 -6.12
CA CYS A 147 -0.22 0.01 -6.62
C CYS A 147 -1.65 0.08 -7.17
N SER A 148 -2.13 -0.98 -7.81
CA SER A 148 -3.44 -1.04 -8.47
C SER A 148 -4.62 -1.23 -7.51
N VAL A 149 -4.37 -1.63 -6.26
CA VAL A 149 -5.40 -1.96 -5.26
C VAL A 149 -5.43 -0.92 -4.16
N CYS A 150 -6.49 -0.12 -4.16
CA CYS A 150 -6.85 0.69 -3.00
C CYS A 150 -7.64 -0.19 -2.03
N ILE A 151 -7.05 -0.44 -0.85
CA ILE A 151 -7.62 -1.29 0.19
C ILE A 151 -8.57 -0.42 1.03
N VAL A 152 -9.86 -0.76 1.03
CA VAL A 152 -10.88 -0.03 1.79
C VAL A 152 -11.01 -0.64 3.18
N ASN A 153 -11.10 -1.96 3.27
CA ASN A 153 -11.05 -2.72 4.52
C ASN A 153 -10.69 -4.19 4.20
N ARG A 154 -10.93 -5.12 5.15
CA ARG A 154 -10.66 -6.55 4.99
C ARG A 154 -11.44 -7.21 3.84
N GLU A 155 -12.60 -6.67 3.49
CA GLU A 155 -13.59 -7.29 2.60
C GLU A 155 -13.88 -6.43 1.36
N ALA A 156 -13.21 -5.27 1.21
CA ALA A 156 -13.51 -4.32 0.15
C ALA A 156 -12.25 -3.67 -0.46
N ILE A 157 -12.27 -3.53 -1.78
CA ILE A 157 -11.21 -2.85 -2.54
C ILE A 157 -11.79 -1.94 -3.63
N ILE A 158 -10.99 -0.97 -4.07
CA ILE A 158 -11.22 -0.19 -5.29
C ILE A 158 -10.06 -0.45 -6.25
N THR A 159 -10.35 -0.68 -7.53
CA THR A 159 -9.31 -0.89 -8.55
C THR A 159 -9.79 -0.46 -9.94
N ALA A 160 -8.85 -0.04 -10.79
CA ALA A 160 -9.09 0.15 -12.22
C ALA A 160 -8.73 -1.10 -13.05
N ASP A 161 -8.08 -2.10 -12.44
CA ASP A 161 -7.66 -3.32 -13.14
C ASP A 161 -8.80 -4.34 -13.17
N THR A 162 -9.32 -4.62 -14.36
CA THR A 162 -10.44 -5.55 -14.56
C THR A 162 -10.12 -6.99 -14.14
N GLY A 163 -8.84 -7.40 -14.21
CA GLY A 163 -8.39 -8.72 -13.80
C GLY A 163 -8.38 -8.86 -12.28
N ILE A 164 -7.88 -7.84 -11.58
CA ILE A 164 -7.93 -7.76 -10.11
C ILE A 164 -9.39 -7.70 -9.64
N HIS A 165 -10.21 -6.82 -10.23
CA HIS A 165 -11.62 -6.70 -9.88
C HIS A 165 -12.35 -8.04 -9.96
N LYS A 166 -12.24 -8.73 -11.11
CA LYS A 166 -12.84 -10.06 -11.32
C LYS A 166 -12.37 -11.05 -10.25
N LYS A 167 -11.07 -11.09 -9.98
CA LYS A 167 -10.48 -12.03 -9.00
C LYS A 167 -10.88 -11.72 -7.57
N ALA A 168 -11.11 -10.45 -7.23
CA ALA A 168 -11.60 -10.03 -5.93
C ALA A 168 -13.05 -10.47 -5.73
N VAL A 169 -13.93 -10.22 -6.70
CA VAL A 169 -15.33 -10.66 -6.65
C VAL A 169 -15.45 -12.18 -6.56
N GLU A 170 -14.69 -12.92 -7.38
CA GLU A 170 -14.60 -14.40 -7.31
C GLU A 170 -14.12 -14.90 -5.92
N SER A 171 -13.38 -14.07 -5.20
CA SER A 171 -12.80 -14.36 -3.89
C SER A 171 -13.68 -13.93 -2.72
N GLY A 172 -14.87 -13.37 -2.97
CA GLY A 172 -15.79 -12.86 -1.95
C GLY A 172 -15.45 -11.45 -1.44
N ILE A 173 -14.54 -10.74 -2.10
CA ILE A 173 -14.20 -9.34 -1.78
C ILE A 173 -15.08 -8.43 -2.63
N ASP A 174 -15.77 -7.49 -1.99
CA ASP A 174 -16.53 -6.46 -2.67
C ASP A 174 -15.55 -5.50 -3.38
N SER A 175 -15.73 -5.32 -4.69
CA SER A 175 -14.77 -4.58 -5.49
C SER A 175 -15.47 -3.53 -6.33
N LEU A 176 -15.12 -2.27 -6.10
CA LEU A 176 -15.49 -1.20 -7.01
C LEU A 176 -14.51 -1.16 -8.18
N LEU A 177 -15.02 -1.45 -9.38
CA LEU A 177 -14.29 -1.19 -10.62
C LEU A 177 -14.46 0.29 -11.01
N ILE A 178 -13.36 1.01 -11.12
CA ILE A 178 -13.32 2.39 -11.61
C ILE A 178 -12.63 2.48 -12.96
N ALA A 179 -12.77 3.62 -13.64
CA ALA A 179 -11.93 3.94 -14.79
C ALA A 179 -10.49 4.24 -14.33
N PRO A 180 -9.46 3.99 -15.17
CA PRO A 180 -8.11 4.48 -14.91
C PRO A 180 -8.11 5.99 -14.64
N GLN A 181 -7.51 6.39 -13.53
CA GLN A 181 -7.53 7.77 -13.05
C GLN A 181 -6.36 8.53 -13.66
N LYS A 182 -6.56 9.14 -14.82
CA LYS A 182 -5.49 9.87 -15.54
C LYS A 182 -5.00 11.13 -14.79
N THR A 183 -5.76 11.57 -13.80
CA THR A 183 -5.41 12.72 -12.95
C THR A 183 -4.44 12.38 -11.83
N ILE A 184 -4.26 11.09 -11.49
CA ILE A 184 -3.26 10.68 -10.49
C ILE A 184 -1.87 10.88 -11.08
N VAL A 185 -1.08 11.73 -10.43
CA VAL A 185 0.26 12.09 -10.86
C VAL A 185 1.25 11.03 -10.41
N LEU A 186 2.12 10.60 -11.33
CA LEU A 186 3.29 9.79 -11.04
C LEU A 186 4.42 10.26 -11.95
N GLU A 187 5.49 10.81 -11.36
CA GLU A 187 6.56 11.43 -12.13
C GLU A 187 7.28 10.40 -13.02
N GLY A 188 7.40 10.71 -14.31
CA GLY A 188 8.00 9.82 -15.31
C GLY A 188 7.03 8.80 -15.95
N TYR A 189 5.73 8.87 -15.64
CA TYR A 189 4.70 7.97 -16.14
C TYR A 189 3.47 8.73 -16.67
N ASP A 190 2.63 8.08 -17.47
CA ASP A 190 1.42 8.68 -18.03
C ASP A 190 0.39 9.03 -16.94
N TYR A 191 0.28 8.17 -15.91
CA TYR A 191 -0.57 8.35 -14.73
C TYR A 191 -0.17 7.34 -13.63
N GLY A 192 -0.52 7.65 -12.39
CA GLY A 192 -0.34 6.78 -11.23
C GLY A 192 -1.55 5.90 -10.91
N PHE A 193 -1.43 5.05 -9.90
CA PHE A 193 -2.48 4.11 -9.49
C PHE A 193 -3.12 4.49 -8.14
N ILE A 194 -4.42 4.22 -8.01
CA ILE A 194 -5.19 4.59 -6.81
C ILE A 194 -4.70 3.93 -5.52
N GLY A 195 -4.18 2.70 -5.59
CA GLY A 195 -3.63 1.99 -4.43
C GLY A 195 -2.26 2.51 -3.99
N GLY A 196 -1.51 3.10 -4.91
CA GLY A 196 -0.26 3.81 -4.63
C GLY A 196 -0.49 5.25 -4.12
N ALA A 197 -1.67 5.82 -4.41
CA ALA A 197 -2.08 7.14 -3.94
C ALA A 197 -2.81 7.14 -2.57
N THR A 198 -2.94 5.99 -1.91
CA THR A 198 -3.80 5.84 -0.72
C THR A 198 -3.24 4.93 0.38
N GLY A 199 -3.83 4.99 1.56
CA GLY A 199 -3.72 3.96 2.59
C GLY A 199 -4.50 4.28 3.87
N LEU A 200 -4.85 3.24 4.62
CA LEU A 200 -5.70 3.38 5.81
C LEU A 200 -4.93 3.98 6.99
N ILE A 201 -5.57 4.95 7.65
CA ILE A 201 -5.06 5.61 8.87
C ILE A 201 -5.93 5.31 10.11
N SER A 202 -7.06 4.64 9.92
CA SER A 202 -7.82 3.92 10.94
C SER A 202 -8.72 2.87 10.27
N GLU A 203 -9.53 2.14 11.05
CA GLU A 203 -10.53 1.21 10.52
C GLU A 203 -11.54 1.90 9.58
N ASN A 204 -11.78 3.20 9.80
CA ASN A 204 -12.85 3.94 9.14
C ASN A 204 -12.33 5.15 8.34
N GLU A 205 -11.02 5.36 8.24
CA GLU A 205 -10.44 6.52 7.55
C GLU A 205 -9.37 6.08 6.54
N LEU A 206 -9.63 6.39 5.27
CA LEU A 206 -8.72 6.16 4.14
C LEU A 206 -8.09 7.50 3.72
N ALA A 207 -6.77 7.57 3.84
CA ALA A 207 -6.02 8.76 3.45
C ALA A 207 -5.66 8.74 1.97
N PHE A 208 -5.69 9.91 1.34
CA PHE A 208 -5.37 10.15 -0.06
C PHE A 208 -4.21 11.15 -0.16
N PHE A 209 -3.19 10.86 -0.96
CA PHE A 209 -2.01 11.72 -1.17
C PHE A 209 -2.31 12.90 -2.11
N GLY A 210 -3.25 13.75 -1.71
CA GLY A 210 -3.79 14.86 -2.49
C GLY A 210 -5.25 15.10 -2.13
N ASP A 211 -5.97 15.79 -2.99
CA ASP A 211 -7.39 16.05 -2.79
C ASP A 211 -8.24 14.94 -3.42
N PHE A 212 -8.94 14.19 -2.57
CA PHE A 212 -9.88 13.14 -2.95
C PHE A 212 -10.87 13.57 -4.04
N TYR A 213 -11.35 14.82 -4.01
CA TYR A 213 -12.35 15.31 -4.96
C TYR A 213 -11.81 15.56 -6.37
N THR A 214 -10.51 15.36 -6.60
CA THR A 214 -9.89 15.39 -7.95
C THR A 214 -9.99 14.05 -8.69
N LEU A 215 -10.50 12.99 -8.04
CA LEU A 215 -10.79 11.72 -8.68
C LEU A 215 -11.92 11.86 -9.72
N ASP A 216 -11.72 11.20 -10.86
CA ASP A 216 -12.81 10.95 -11.80
C ASP A 216 -13.86 10.09 -11.09
N ASN A 217 -15.11 10.58 -11.07
CA ASN A 217 -16.22 9.95 -10.34
C ASN A 217 -15.99 9.83 -8.81
N ALA A 218 -15.43 10.87 -8.18
CA ALA A 218 -15.27 10.94 -6.72
C ALA A 218 -16.56 10.59 -5.95
N ALA A 219 -17.74 11.00 -6.43
CA ALA A 219 -19.02 10.68 -5.79
C ALA A 219 -19.32 9.16 -5.74
N GLY A 220 -19.02 8.42 -6.82
CA GLY A 220 -19.17 6.97 -6.83
C GLY A 220 -18.18 6.27 -5.91
N VAL A 221 -16.95 6.79 -5.81
CA VAL A 221 -15.94 6.30 -4.86
C VAL A 221 -16.38 6.58 -3.42
N GLU A 222 -16.87 7.79 -3.13
CA GLU A 222 -17.35 8.19 -1.81
C GLU A 222 -18.52 7.32 -1.34
N GLU A 223 -19.49 7.05 -2.22
CA GLU A 223 -20.60 6.16 -1.91
C GLU A 223 -20.14 4.73 -1.59
N PHE A 224 -19.14 4.22 -2.31
CA PHE A 224 -18.56 2.92 -2.02
C PHE A 224 -17.80 2.90 -0.69
N LEU A 225 -17.02 3.94 -0.38
CA LEU A 225 -16.36 4.06 0.93
C LEU A 225 -17.41 4.10 2.06
N ARG A 226 -18.46 4.91 1.89
CA ARG A 226 -19.56 5.06 2.85
C ARG A 226 -20.30 3.75 3.09
N LYS A 227 -20.57 2.96 2.04
CA LYS A 227 -21.14 1.61 2.14
C LYS A 227 -20.33 0.72 3.09
N HIS A 228 -19.02 0.89 3.12
CA HIS A 228 -18.07 0.12 3.92
C HIS A 228 -17.68 0.78 5.25
N GLY A 229 -18.37 1.86 5.65
CA GLY A 229 -18.10 2.57 6.90
C GLY A 229 -16.79 3.36 6.89
N VAL A 230 -16.21 3.60 5.71
CA VAL A 230 -14.95 4.32 5.52
C VAL A 230 -15.23 5.72 4.98
N ARG A 231 -14.47 6.71 5.46
CA ARG A 231 -14.47 8.09 4.94
C ARG A 231 -13.11 8.42 4.33
N SER A 232 -13.12 9.28 3.31
CA SER A 232 -11.91 9.81 2.71
C SER A 232 -11.29 10.92 3.58
N VAL A 233 -9.95 11.01 3.53
CA VAL A 233 -9.16 12.08 4.15
C VAL A 233 -8.11 12.55 3.15
N SER A 234 -8.28 13.77 2.61
CA SER A 234 -7.28 14.42 1.75
C SER A 234 -6.07 14.87 2.57
N LEU A 235 -4.85 14.45 2.19
CA LEU A 235 -3.60 14.82 2.89
C LEU A 235 -2.92 16.05 2.28
N ALA A 236 -3.31 16.47 1.08
CA ALA A 236 -2.81 17.68 0.43
C ALA A 236 -3.87 18.24 -0.51
N LYS A 237 -3.62 19.42 -1.06
CA LYS A 237 -4.44 20.00 -2.14
C LYS A 237 -4.00 19.49 -3.51
N GLY A 238 -4.87 19.66 -4.50
CA GLY A 238 -4.58 19.33 -5.89
C GLY A 238 -4.70 17.84 -6.19
N ASN A 239 -4.21 17.43 -7.36
CA ASN A 239 -4.32 16.06 -7.82
C ASN A 239 -3.68 15.08 -6.83
N LEU A 240 -4.23 13.87 -6.78
CA LEU A 240 -3.58 12.77 -6.08
C LEU A 240 -2.21 12.46 -6.68
N VAL A 241 -1.27 12.08 -5.83
CA VAL A 241 0.07 11.62 -6.22
C VAL A 241 0.22 10.15 -5.83
N ASP A 242 0.66 9.31 -6.76
CA ASP A 242 1.05 7.94 -6.43
C ASP A 242 2.42 7.97 -5.75
N LEU A 243 2.48 7.51 -4.50
CA LEU A 243 3.69 7.44 -3.67
C LEU A 243 3.96 6.00 -3.18
N GLY A 244 3.42 4.99 -3.86
CA GLY A 244 3.61 3.58 -3.47
C GLY A 244 2.83 3.15 -2.23
N GLY A 245 1.80 3.92 -1.87
CA GLY A 245 0.87 3.66 -0.78
C GLY A 245 1.35 4.08 0.60
N LEU A 246 0.39 4.31 1.50
CA LEU A 246 0.65 4.55 2.92
C LEU A 246 0.57 3.23 3.69
N PHE A 247 1.65 2.85 4.36
CA PHE A 247 1.75 1.59 5.10
C PHE A 247 1.52 1.88 6.58
N PRO A 248 0.36 1.56 7.16
CA PRO A 248 0.15 1.68 8.60
C PRO A 248 1.05 0.69 9.35
N LEU A 249 1.78 1.16 10.35
CA LEU A 249 2.76 0.35 11.09
C LEU A 249 2.30 0.02 12.51
N CYS A 250 1.72 1.00 13.22
CA CYS A 250 1.29 0.82 14.60
C CYS A 250 -0.02 1.56 14.88
N VAL A 251 -0.86 0.98 15.73
CA VAL A 251 -2.07 1.61 16.27
C VAL A 251 -1.94 1.80 17.79
N SER A 252 -2.74 2.72 18.34
CA SER A 252 -2.95 2.78 19.79
C SER A 252 -3.56 1.47 20.28
N TYR A 253 -2.91 0.79 21.22
CA TYR A 253 -3.50 -0.36 21.89
C TYR A 253 -4.56 0.13 22.89
N ASN A 254 -5.83 -0.07 22.55
CA ASN A 254 -6.93 0.07 23.49
C ASN A 254 -7.11 -1.30 24.13
N GLY A 255 -6.31 -1.62 25.15
CA GLY A 255 -6.46 -2.88 25.88
C GLY A 255 -7.92 -3.04 26.32
N GLN A 256 -8.56 -4.09 25.82
CA GLN A 256 -9.73 -4.69 26.44
C GLN A 256 -9.27 -5.92 27.20
#